data_AF-A3DGR2-F1
#
_entry.id   AF-A3DGR2-F1
#
_cell.length_a   1.000
_cell.length_b   1.000
_cell.length_c   1.000
_cell.angle_alpha   90.00
_cell.angle_beta   90.00
_cell.angle_gamma   90.00
#
_symmetry.space_group_name_H-M   'P 1'
#
loop_
_entity.id
_entity.type
_entity.pdbx_description
1 polymer ?
#
loop_
_entity_poly.entity_id
_entity_poly.type
_entity_poly.pdbx_seq_one_letter_code
_entity_poly.pdbx_strand_id
1 'polypeptide(L)'
;METIKNYLDNIFANLPKTKEMERLKSEIYYNMEEKYNELKKSGKPENEAIGIVISEFGNIDELLEEMGISPSSNSENHPVIENEEAMEFISLKEKTSYMIATGVGLILLGVSLLIFLATLVERNLIFKFLPQNAREALPVIVLFLFIIPAVILFMYTENKLQKFKFIEEGKFEISPGLKNILNSELPSVTQKQNIPIITGVSLCILSVVVLLVFGIFESFAAFGVSIMLLMIAAAVFIFITSTSTAEAYKKLMKIDEYSPERVRQNKVIGAVAGVIWPIATALFLIGGFVFKLWNICWIVFPITGILFGGFAAFYKAIKTDK
;
A
#
# COMPACT_ATOMS: atom_id res chain seq x y z
N MET A 1 46.94 -2.87 23.63
CA MET A 1 46.36 -1.66 22.99
C MET A 1 45.77 -1.94 21.61
N GLU A 2 46.53 -2.54 20.68
CA GLU A 2 46.07 -2.84 19.32
C GLU A 2 44.81 -3.74 19.28
N THR A 3 44.67 -4.66 20.23
CA THR A 3 43.48 -5.52 20.38
C THR A 3 42.20 -4.75 20.71
N ILE A 4 42.27 -3.71 21.55
CA ILE A 4 41.11 -2.87 21.92
C ILE A 4 40.66 -2.06 20.70
N LYS A 5 41.63 -1.52 19.95
CA LYS A 5 41.36 -0.79 18.72
C LYS A 5 40.70 -1.68 17.67
N ASN A 6 41.24 -2.88 17.44
CA ASN A 6 40.68 -3.84 16.48
C ASN A 6 39.27 -4.32 16.88
N TYR A 7 39.01 -4.47 18.18
CA TYR A 7 37.67 -4.78 18.68
C TYR A 7 36.67 -3.66 18.34
N LEU A 8 37.01 -2.41 18.63
CA LEU A 8 36.15 -1.27 18.28
C LEU A 8 35.98 -1.12 16.77
N ASP A 9 37.06 -1.29 16.00
CA ASP A 9 37.01 -1.19 14.54
C ASP A 9 36.05 -2.23 13.95
N ASN A 10 36.01 -3.46 14.48
CA ASN A 10 35.08 -4.49 14.03
C ASN A 10 33.62 -4.17 14.36
N ILE A 11 33.34 -3.57 15.52
CA ILE A 11 31.97 -3.20 15.90
C ILE A 11 31.47 -2.04 15.04
N PHE A 12 32.31 -1.03 14.84
CA PHE A 12 31.96 0.14 14.03
C PHE A 12 32.08 -0.11 12.52
N ALA A 13 32.62 -1.25 12.08
CA ALA A 13 32.75 -1.60 10.66
C ALA A 13 31.38 -1.66 9.95
N ASN A 14 30.34 -2.08 10.67
CA ASN A 14 28.99 -2.26 10.14
C ASN A 14 28.03 -1.11 10.49
N LEU A 15 28.55 -0.02 11.07
CA LEU A 15 27.74 1.15 11.47
C LEU A 15 27.86 2.31 10.46
N PRO A 16 26.86 3.21 10.39
CA PRO A 16 26.90 4.37 9.51
C PRO A 16 28.13 5.26 9.80
N LYS A 17 28.88 5.64 8.77
CA LYS A 17 30.05 6.52 8.89
C LYS A 17 29.64 8.00 8.98
N THR A 18 29.01 8.39 10.08
CA THR A 18 28.66 9.79 10.37
C THR A 18 29.71 10.43 11.28
N LYS A 19 29.76 11.78 11.31
CA LYS A 19 30.63 12.52 12.26
C LYS A 19 30.32 12.20 13.71
N GLU A 20 29.07 11.91 14.04
CA GLU A 20 28.64 11.56 15.39
C GLU A 20 29.16 10.18 15.80
N MET A 21 29.16 9.20 14.88
CA MET A 21 29.68 7.85 15.14
C MET A 21 31.20 7.83 15.31
N GLU A 22 31.94 8.64 14.57
CA GLU A 22 33.39 8.81 14.78
C GLU A 22 33.70 9.47 16.13
N ARG A 23 32.87 10.42 16.57
CA ARG A 23 33.00 11.06 17.89
C ARG A 23 32.76 10.04 19.01
N LEU A 24 31.68 9.27 18.91
CA LEU A 24 31.33 8.22 19.86
C LEU A 24 32.38 7.12 19.92
N LYS A 25 32.88 6.66 18.77
CA LYS A 25 34.00 5.72 18.66
C LYS A 25 35.22 6.21 19.43
N SER A 26 35.56 7.48 19.27
CA SER A 26 36.70 8.10 19.96
C SER A 26 36.49 8.18 21.47
N GLU A 27 35.26 8.47 21.91
CA GLU A 27 34.88 8.56 23.33
C GLU A 27 34.93 7.20 24.02
N ILE A 28 34.36 6.17 23.40
CA ILE A 28 34.42 4.78 23.93
C ILE A 28 35.87 4.28 23.97
N TYR A 29 36.65 4.55 22.92
CA TYR A 29 38.06 4.17 22.88
C TYR A 29 38.86 4.81 24.02
N TYR A 30 38.64 6.10 24.30
CA TYR A 30 39.30 6.81 25.40
C TYR A 30 38.98 6.18 26.75
N ASN A 31 37.70 5.88 27.00
CA ASN A 31 37.27 5.26 28.27
C ASN A 31 37.85 3.85 28.45
N MET A 32 37.92 3.06 27.36
CA MET A 32 38.57 1.74 27.40
C MET A 32 40.08 1.82 27.64
N GLU A 33 40.75 2.82 27.05
CA GLU A 33 42.19 3.06 27.24
C GLU A 33 42.50 3.49 28.68
N GLU A 34 41.69 4.38 29.25
CA GLU A 34 41.84 4.80 30.65
C GLU A 34 41.73 3.60 31.59
N LYS A 35 40.71 2.76 31.40
CA LYS A 35 40.49 1.56 32.21
C LYS A 35 41.60 0.53 32.05
N TYR A 36 42.07 0.31 30.82
CA TYR A 36 43.22 -0.56 30.54
C TYR A 36 44.47 -0.09 31.30
N ASN A 37 44.74 1.22 31.29
CA ASN A 37 45.88 1.80 31.98
C ASN A 37 45.76 1.70 33.51
N GLU A 38 44.55 1.82 34.06
CA GLU A 38 44.27 1.58 35.49
C GLU A 38 44.60 0.13 35.88
N LEU A 39 44.14 -0.84 35.10
CA LEU A 39 44.38 -2.26 35.36
C LEU A 39 45.87 -2.61 35.24
N LYS A 40 46.59 -2.02 34.28
CA LYS A 40 48.05 -2.16 34.17
C LYS A 40 48.79 -1.59 35.38
N LYS A 41 48.37 -0.43 35.91
CA LYS A 41 48.92 0.15 37.15
C LYS A 41 48.65 -0.72 38.37
N SER A 42 47.52 -1.43 38.40
CA SER A 42 47.19 -2.38 39.46
C SER A 42 47.96 -3.71 39.39
N GLY A 43 48.87 -3.87 38.43
CA GLY A 43 49.73 -5.04 38.28
C GLY A 43 49.11 -6.21 37.52
N LYS A 44 47.96 -6.02 36.87
CA LYS A 44 47.35 -7.09 36.06
C LYS A 44 48.13 -7.36 34.77
N PRO A 45 48.24 -8.62 34.35
CA PRO A 45 48.85 -8.98 33.08
C PRO A 45 47.98 -8.46 31.91
N GLU A 46 48.64 -8.18 30.78
CA GLU A 46 48.04 -7.45 29.66
C GLU A 46 46.82 -8.14 29.03
N ASN A 47 46.91 -9.45 28.86
CA ASN A 47 45.84 -10.30 28.37
C ASN A 47 44.61 -10.34 29.30
N GLU A 48 44.83 -10.30 30.61
CA GLU A 48 43.73 -10.23 31.59
C GLU A 48 43.10 -8.84 31.62
N ALA A 49 43.90 -7.78 31.56
CA ALA A 49 43.41 -6.40 31.51
C ALA A 49 42.54 -6.16 30.26
N ILE A 50 42.95 -6.69 29.10
CA ILE A 50 42.15 -6.61 27.86
C ILE A 50 40.82 -7.34 28.01
N GLY A 51 40.83 -8.56 28.57
CA GLY A 51 39.61 -9.34 28.79
C GLY A 51 38.61 -8.63 29.70
N ILE A 52 39.09 -8.02 30.79
CA ILE A 52 38.26 -7.26 31.73
C ILE A 52 37.63 -6.04 31.05
N VAL A 53 38.43 -5.23 30.34
CA VAL A 53 37.94 -4.04 29.62
C VAL A 53 36.87 -4.41 28.60
N ILE A 54 37.06 -5.48 27.82
CA ILE A 54 36.07 -5.92 26.84
C ILE A 54 34.77 -6.37 27.53
N SER A 55 34.86 -7.06 28.68
CA SER A 55 33.68 -7.54 29.40
C SER A 55 32.88 -6.42 30.11
N GLU A 56 33.57 -5.39 30.61
CA GLU A 56 32.96 -4.31 31.40
C GLU A 56 32.22 -3.30 30.50
N PHE A 57 32.72 -3.09 29.28
CA PHE A 57 32.03 -2.27 28.28
C PHE A 57 30.89 -3.00 27.56
N GLY A 58 30.76 -4.32 27.80
CA GLY A 58 29.57 -5.08 27.45
C GLY A 58 29.17 -5.04 25.97
N ASN A 59 27.91 -5.36 25.73
CA ASN A 59 27.32 -5.42 24.40
C ASN A 59 27.06 -4.00 23.89
N ILE A 60 27.99 -3.45 23.10
CA ILE A 60 27.86 -2.12 22.50
C ILE A 60 26.56 -1.98 21.70
N ASP A 61 25.96 -3.09 21.28
CA ASP A 61 24.61 -3.14 20.70
C ASP A 61 23.53 -2.54 21.63
N GLU A 62 23.64 -2.71 22.95
CA GLU A 62 22.70 -2.17 23.95
C GLU A 62 22.85 -0.63 24.09
N LEU A 63 24.09 -0.13 24.03
CA LEU A 63 24.38 1.32 23.99
C LEU A 63 23.88 1.96 22.69
N LEU A 64 24.02 1.26 21.57
CA LEU A 64 23.52 1.70 20.26
C LEU A 64 21.99 1.73 20.25
N GLU A 65 21.33 0.73 20.85
CA GLU A 65 19.88 0.64 20.96
C GLU A 65 19.29 1.75 21.85
N GLU A 66 19.96 2.12 22.95
CA GLU A 66 19.58 3.26 23.80
C GLU A 66 19.68 4.61 23.06
N MET A 67 20.58 4.71 22.07
CA MET A 67 20.67 5.85 21.15
C MET A 67 19.74 5.75 19.92
N GLY A 68 18.93 4.69 19.83
CA GLY A 68 17.99 4.45 18.71
C GLY A 68 18.63 3.91 17.44
N ILE A 69 19.84 3.34 17.53
CA ILE A 69 20.63 2.77 16.43
C ILE A 69 20.61 1.25 16.56
N SER A 70 19.75 0.55 15.84
CA SER A 70 19.74 -0.93 15.84
C SER A 70 20.81 -1.47 14.88
N PRO A 71 21.73 -2.36 15.31
CA PRO A 71 22.78 -2.95 14.46
C PRO A 71 22.26 -4.09 13.53
N SER A 72 20.99 -4.02 13.14
CA SER A 72 20.37 -5.01 12.27
C SER A 72 19.58 -4.35 11.15
N SER A 73 20.29 -3.84 10.16
CA SER A 73 19.82 -3.96 8.78
C SER A 73 21.02 -4.01 7.84
N ASN A 74 20.99 -5.00 6.95
CA ASN A 74 21.88 -5.05 5.80
C ASN A 74 21.87 -3.68 5.12
N SER A 75 23.06 -3.19 4.79
CA SER A 75 23.34 -2.00 4.01
C SER A 75 22.77 -2.10 2.58
N GLU A 76 21.45 -2.04 2.46
CA GLU A 76 20.84 -1.27 1.38
C GLU A 76 20.84 0.17 1.86
N ASN A 77 21.70 1.03 1.29
CA ASN A 77 21.63 2.48 1.49
C ASN A 77 20.25 2.96 0.98
N HIS A 78 19.25 2.90 1.83
CA HIS A 78 17.93 3.40 1.52
C HIS A 78 17.99 4.94 1.49
N PRO A 79 17.41 5.58 0.47
CA PRO A 79 17.35 7.04 0.44
C PRO A 79 16.64 7.55 1.70
N VAL A 80 17.27 8.52 2.37
CA VAL A 80 16.67 9.22 3.51
C VAL A 80 15.79 10.34 2.95
N ILE A 81 14.51 10.29 3.30
CA ILE A 81 13.53 11.28 2.87
C ILE A 81 13.56 12.47 3.81
N GLU A 82 13.75 13.65 3.23
CA GLU A 82 13.65 14.93 3.90
C GLU A 82 12.23 15.51 3.82
N ASN A 83 11.97 16.55 4.61
CA ASN A 83 10.66 17.19 4.70
C ASN A 83 10.12 17.62 3.33
N GLU A 84 10.97 18.20 2.48
CA GLU A 84 10.55 18.73 1.18
C GLU A 84 10.10 17.61 0.23
N GLU A 85 10.85 16.51 0.16
CA GLU A 85 10.53 15.37 -0.69
C GLU A 85 9.26 14.63 -0.22
N ALA A 86 9.05 14.51 1.09
CA ALA A 86 7.83 13.94 1.64
C ALA A 86 6.59 14.79 1.32
N MET A 87 6.70 16.11 1.41
CA MET A 87 5.61 17.03 1.07
C MET A 87 5.34 17.05 -0.45
N GLU A 88 6.38 16.93 -1.28
CA GLU A 88 6.24 16.72 -2.72
C GLU A 88 5.46 15.42 -3.02
N PHE A 89 5.80 14.32 -2.34
CA PHE A 89 5.09 13.06 -2.48
C PHE A 89 3.61 13.16 -2.07
N ILE A 90 3.32 13.76 -0.90
CA ILE A 90 1.95 13.91 -0.38
C ILE A 90 1.10 14.75 -1.35
N SER A 91 1.60 15.92 -1.76
CA SER A 91 0.89 16.81 -2.69
C SER A 91 0.70 16.18 -4.08
N LEU A 92 1.68 15.40 -4.55
CA LEU A 92 1.54 14.64 -5.77
C LEU A 92 0.47 13.54 -5.62
N LYS A 93 0.43 12.82 -4.49
CA LYS A 93 -0.60 11.80 -4.23
C LYS A 93 -1.99 12.38 -4.14
N GLU A 94 -2.14 13.57 -3.56
CA GLU A 94 -3.39 14.31 -3.54
C GLU A 94 -3.82 14.70 -4.97
N LYS A 95 -2.94 15.35 -5.74
CA LYS A 95 -3.28 15.79 -7.10
C LYS A 95 -3.60 14.62 -8.03
N THR A 96 -2.86 13.54 -7.91
CA THR A 96 -3.08 12.32 -8.72
C THR A 96 -4.35 11.59 -8.33
N SER A 97 -4.81 11.67 -7.07
CA SER A 97 -6.08 11.04 -6.68
C SER A 97 -7.28 11.66 -7.39
N TYR A 98 -7.29 12.98 -7.62
CA TYR A 98 -8.34 13.62 -8.44
C TYR A 98 -8.34 13.11 -9.89
N MET A 99 -7.16 12.86 -10.47
CA MET A 99 -7.06 12.30 -11.82
C MET A 99 -7.56 10.85 -11.87
N ILE A 100 -7.20 10.04 -10.86
CA ILE A 100 -7.69 8.66 -10.72
C ILE A 100 -9.21 8.65 -10.51
N ALA A 101 -9.72 9.47 -9.59
CA ALA A 101 -11.14 9.60 -9.29
C ALA A 101 -11.94 10.01 -10.54
N THR A 102 -11.40 10.95 -11.32
CA THR A 102 -11.98 11.36 -12.60
C THR A 102 -11.97 10.20 -13.61
N GLY A 103 -10.86 9.48 -13.74
CA GLY A 103 -10.78 8.31 -14.64
C GLY A 103 -11.80 7.22 -14.27
N VAL A 104 -11.91 6.86 -13.00
CA VAL A 104 -12.92 5.89 -12.52
C VAL A 104 -14.34 6.41 -12.74
N GLY A 105 -14.57 7.70 -12.46
CA GLY A 105 -15.84 8.38 -12.73
C GLY A 105 -16.25 8.35 -14.20
N LEU A 106 -15.31 8.57 -15.14
CA LEU A 106 -15.55 8.47 -16.58
C LEU A 106 -15.97 7.06 -16.99
N ILE A 107 -15.34 6.02 -16.43
CA ILE A 107 -15.71 4.63 -16.71
C ILE A 107 -17.11 4.35 -16.21
N LEU A 108 -17.44 4.71 -14.97
CA LEU A 108 -18.77 4.49 -14.40
C LEU A 108 -19.85 5.30 -15.12
N LEU A 109 -19.55 6.53 -15.52
CA LEU A 109 -20.40 7.36 -16.38
C LEU A 109 -20.63 6.68 -17.75
N GLY A 110 -19.57 6.15 -18.36
CA GLY A 110 -19.63 5.42 -19.62
C GLY A 110 -20.50 4.16 -19.54
N VAL A 111 -20.36 3.37 -18.47
CA VAL A 111 -21.19 2.17 -18.23
C VAL A 111 -22.64 2.57 -17.97
N SER A 112 -22.87 3.60 -17.16
CA SER A 112 -24.23 4.14 -16.92
C SER A 112 -24.89 4.57 -18.22
N LEU A 113 -24.16 5.30 -19.07
CA LEU A 113 -24.64 5.79 -20.35
C LEU A 113 -24.87 4.66 -21.35
N LEU A 114 -24.03 3.62 -21.34
CA LEU A 114 -24.25 2.41 -22.15
C LEU A 114 -25.61 1.78 -21.80
N ILE A 115 -25.89 1.54 -20.51
CA ILE A 115 -27.14 0.91 -20.07
C ILE A 115 -28.33 1.80 -20.41
N PHE A 116 -28.20 3.11 -20.18
CA PHE A 116 -29.24 4.09 -20.50
C PHE A 116 -29.56 4.09 -21.99
N LEU A 117 -28.54 4.14 -22.85
CA LEU A 117 -28.71 4.21 -24.29
C LEU A 117 -29.21 2.88 -24.88
N ALA A 118 -28.72 1.76 -24.37
CA ALA A 118 -29.22 0.42 -24.74
C ALA A 118 -30.72 0.31 -24.44
N THR A 119 -31.15 0.75 -23.26
CA THR A 119 -32.58 0.75 -22.86
C THR A 119 -33.43 1.63 -23.79
N LEU A 120 -32.93 2.81 -24.17
CA LEU A 120 -33.63 3.72 -25.08
C LEU A 120 -33.73 3.17 -26.51
N VAL A 121 -32.69 2.48 -26.97
CA VAL A 121 -32.66 1.80 -28.27
C VAL A 121 -33.65 0.63 -28.28
N GLU A 122 -33.66 -0.20 -27.23
CA GLU A 122 -34.54 -1.37 -27.11
C GLU A 122 -36.02 -0.97 -27.06
N ARG A 123 -36.34 0.14 -26.36
CA ARG A 123 -37.69 0.75 -26.36
C ARG A 123 -38.06 1.46 -27.66
N ASN A 124 -37.19 1.42 -28.69
CA ASN A 124 -37.33 2.16 -29.93
C ASN A 124 -37.62 3.66 -29.71
N LEU A 125 -37.06 4.30 -28.68
CA LEU A 125 -37.29 5.72 -28.41
C LEU A 125 -36.35 6.62 -29.22
N ILE A 126 -35.15 6.13 -29.55
CA ILE A 126 -34.09 6.88 -30.23
C ILE A 126 -33.52 6.03 -31.38
N PHE A 127 -32.90 6.68 -32.38
CA PHE A 127 -32.16 6.03 -33.48
C PHE A 127 -32.97 5.10 -34.40
N LYS A 128 -34.30 5.26 -34.46
CA LYS A 128 -35.19 4.49 -35.36
C LYS A 128 -34.76 4.49 -36.84
N PHE A 129 -34.04 5.53 -37.28
CA PHE A 129 -33.58 5.69 -38.65
C PHE A 129 -32.34 4.84 -38.99
N LEU A 130 -31.67 4.25 -37.99
CA LEU A 130 -30.45 3.46 -38.17
C LEU A 130 -30.76 1.96 -38.33
N PRO A 131 -29.95 1.23 -39.11
CA PRO A 131 -30.05 -0.23 -39.23
C PRO A 131 -29.82 -0.92 -37.88
N GLN A 132 -30.40 -2.11 -37.69
CA GLN A 132 -30.37 -2.84 -36.40
C GLN A 132 -28.95 -3.06 -35.87
N ASN A 133 -28.02 -3.51 -36.72
CA ASN A 133 -26.64 -3.74 -36.35
C ASN A 133 -25.94 -2.48 -35.81
N ALA A 134 -26.26 -1.30 -36.36
CA ALA A 134 -25.69 -0.04 -35.91
C ALA A 134 -26.29 0.40 -34.55
N ARG A 135 -27.58 0.14 -34.32
CA ARG A 135 -28.26 0.46 -33.07
C ARG A 135 -27.72 -0.31 -31.87
N GLU A 136 -27.41 -1.59 -32.06
CA GLU A 136 -26.85 -2.45 -31.00
C GLU A 136 -25.37 -2.11 -30.70
N ALA A 137 -24.59 -1.70 -31.71
CA ALA A 137 -23.18 -1.36 -31.53
C ALA A 137 -22.95 0.04 -30.91
N LEU A 138 -23.86 1.00 -31.14
CA LEU A 138 -23.66 2.39 -30.78
C LEU A 138 -23.45 2.65 -29.27
N PRO A 139 -24.23 2.04 -28.33
CA PRO A 139 -23.96 2.17 -26.89
C PRO A 139 -22.57 1.68 -26.48
N VAL A 140 -22.07 0.62 -27.12
CA VAL A 140 -20.75 0.05 -26.86
C VAL A 140 -19.66 0.99 -27.36
N ILE A 141 -19.82 1.58 -28.55
CA ILE A 141 -18.89 2.59 -29.09
C ILE A 141 -18.78 3.78 -28.13
N VAL A 142 -19.91 4.25 -27.60
CA VAL A 142 -19.93 5.35 -26.62
C VAL A 142 -19.16 4.99 -25.34
N LEU A 143 -19.31 3.76 -24.82
CA LEU A 143 -18.53 3.31 -23.67
C LEU A 143 -17.01 3.43 -23.93
N PHE A 144 -16.53 2.96 -25.08
CA PHE A 144 -15.10 3.02 -25.40
C PHE A 144 -14.57 4.45 -25.52
N LEU A 145 -15.40 5.41 -25.96
CA LEU A 145 -15.02 6.84 -25.98
C LEU A 145 -14.74 7.41 -24.58
N PHE A 146 -15.38 6.88 -23.53
CA PHE A 146 -15.10 7.26 -22.14
C PHE A 146 -13.93 6.47 -21.53
N ILE A 147 -13.73 5.22 -21.94
CA ILE A 147 -12.61 4.38 -21.44
C ILE A 147 -11.26 4.95 -21.89
N ILE A 148 -11.14 5.38 -23.15
CA ILE A 148 -9.87 5.90 -23.70
C ILE A 148 -9.27 7.02 -22.83
N PRO A 149 -9.97 8.15 -22.55
CA PRO A 149 -9.43 9.20 -21.71
C PRO A 149 -9.19 8.76 -20.26
N ALA A 150 -10.00 7.83 -19.71
CA ALA A 150 -9.77 7.28 -18.38
C ALA A 150 -8.45 6.51 -18.29
N VAL A 151 -8.14 5.66 -19.27
CA VAL A 151 -6.87 4.94 -19.34
C VAL A 151 -5.69 5.90 -19.49
N ILE A 152 -5.82 6.95 -20.32
CA ILE A 152 -4.80 7.99 -20.46
C ILE A 152 -4.51 8.68 -19.12
N LEU A 153 -5.55 9.02 -18.34
CA LEU A 153 -5.40 9.61 -17.01
C LEU A 153 -4.67 8.68 -16.03
N PHE A 154 -4.99 7.37 -16.06
CA PHE A 154 -4.30 6.38 -15.22
C PHE A 154 -2.84 6.23 -15.61
N MET A 155 -2.53 6.08 -16.89
CA MET A 155 -1.16 5.98 -17.37
C MET A 155 -0.33 7.22 -17.02
N TYR A 156 -0.90 8.42 -17.18
CA TYR A 156 -0.23 9.67 -16.83
C TYR A 156 0.04 9.77 -15.32
N THR A 157 -0.92 9.33 -14.50
CA THR A 157 -0.78 9.29 -13.05
C THR A 157 0.32 8.33 -12.62
N GLU A 158 0.32 7.12 -13.16
CA GLU A 158 1.33 6.09 -12.88
C GLU A 158 2.74 6.61 -13.21
N ASN A 159 2.90 7.21 -14.40
CA ASN A 159 4.18 7.77 -14.82
C ASN A 159 4.70 8.87 -13.89
N LYS A 160 3.82 9.69 -13.30
CA LYS A 160 4.23 10.68 -12.30
C LYS A 160 4.67 10.06 -10.98
N LEU A 161 4.00 9.00 -10.55
CA LEU A 161 4.31 8.29 -9.31
C LEU A 161 5.61 7.46 -9.42
N GLN A 162 6.07 7.13 -10.63
CA GLN A 162 7.33 6.41 -10.83
C GLN A 162 8.54 7.08 -10.18
N LYS A 163 8.59 8.43 -10.12
CA LYS A 163 9.65 9.17 -9.39
C LYS A 163 9.76 8.72 -7.93
N PHE A 164 8.64 8.35 -7.32
CA PHE A 164 8.52 7.98 -5.90
C PHE A 164 8.35 6.48 -5.68
N LYS A 165 8.73 5.65 -6.66
CA LYS A 165 8.60 4.18 -6.56
C LYS A 165 9.33 3.60 -5.36
N PHE A 166 10.42 4.21 -4.90
CA PHE A 166 11.14 3.80 -3.69
C PHE A 166 10.29 3.98 -2.41
N ILE A 167 9.45 5.02 -2.36
CA ILE A 167 8.43 5.20 -1.30
C ILE A 167 7.37 4.12 -1.43
N GLU A 168 6.98 3.79 -2.67
CA GLU A 168 5.97 2.78 -2.91
C GLU A 168 6.37 1.37 -2.50
N GLU A 169 7.65 1.05 -2.69
CA GLU A 169 8.25 -0.23 -2.32
C GLU A 169 8.66 -0.30 -0.83
N GLY A 170 8.56 0.80 -0.08
CA GLY A 170 8.95 0.87 1.34
C GLY A 170 10.46 0.90 1.58
N LYS A 171 11.26 1.14 0.53
CA LYS A 171 12.73 1.13 0.53
C LYS A 171 13.30 2.52 0.80
N PHE A 172 12.96 3.08 1.95
CA PHE A 172 13.40 4.42 2.37
C PHE A 172 13.45 4.52 3.89
N GLU A 173 14.18 5.52 4.38
CA GLU A 173 14.18 5.92 5.78
C GLU A 173 13.70 7.36 5.91
N ILE A 174 13.19 7.73 7.08
CA ILE A 174 12.65 9.07 7.33
C ILE A 174 13.54 9.79 8.32
N SER A 175 13.86 11.06 8.05
CA SER A 175 14.56 11.91 9.00
C SER A 175 13.78 12.08 10.33
N PRO A 176 14.44 12.17 11.49
CA PRO A 176 13.76 12.33 12.79
C PRO A 176 12.83 13.56 12.86
N GLY A 177 13.21 14.67 12.21
CA GLY A 177 12.38 15.87 12.12
C GLY A 177 11.07 15.64 11.36
N LEU A 178 11.14 14.94 10.23
CA LEU A 178 9.97 14.59 9.43
C LEU A 178 9.02 13.65 10.19
N LYS A 179 9.56 12.68 10.95
CA LYS A 179 8.75 11.77 11.77
C LYS A 179 7.87 12.52 12.76
N ASN A 180 8.39 13.58 13.40
CA ASN A 180 7.63 14.40 14.34
C ASN A 180 6.51 15.19 13.64
N ILE A 181 6.79 15.76 12.46
CA ILE A 181 5.79 16.49 11.67
C ILE A 181 4.66 15.54 11.25
N LEU A 182 4.99 14.39 10.67
CA LEU A 182 3.99 13.41 10.22
C LEU A 182 3.12 12.90 11.39
N ASN A 183 3.70 12.63 12.55
CA ASN A 183 2.95 12.23 13.75
C ASN A 183 2.00 13.32 14.26
N SER A 184 2.39 14.59 14.14
CA SER A 184 1.54 15.72 14.55
C SER A 184 0.38 15.97 13.59
N GLU A 185 0.57 15.73 12.30
CA GLU A 185 -0.43 16.03 11.27
C GLU A 185 -1.39 14.87 10.98
N LEU A 186 -0.93 13.61 11.11
CA LEU A 186 -1.74 12.42 10.79
C LEU A 186 -3.10 12.39 11.51
N PRO A 187 -3.21 12.68 12.83
CA PRO A 187 -4.52 12.70 13.50
C PRO A 187 -5.50 13.69 12.85
N SER A 188 -5.00 14.86 12.45
CA SER A 188 -5.83 15.89 11.81
C SER A 188 -6.28 15.48 10.41
N VAL A 189 -5.41 14.83 9.63
CA VAL A 189 -5.72 14.33 8.28
C VAL A 189 -6.72 13.18 8.36
N THR A 190 -6.48 12.23 9.27
CA THR A 190 -7.37 11.07 9.48
C THR A 190 -8.74 11.47 10.03
N GLN A 191 -8.84 12.55 10.80
CA GLN A 191 -10.12 13.09 11.24
C GLN A 191 -10.88 13.77 10.10
N LYS A 192 -10.19 14.56 9.25
CA LYS A 192 -10.80 15.26 8.11
C LYS A 192 -11.39 14.31 7.07
N GLN A 193 -10.77 13.15 6.84
CA GLN A 193 -11.30 12.15 5.90
C GLN A 193 -12.59 11.45 6.37
N ASN A 194 -12.93 11.48 7.67
CA ASN A 194 -14.09 10.73 8.18
C ASN A 194 -15.42 11.24 7.61
N ILE A 195 -15.60 12.56 7.51
CA ILE A 195 -16.84 13.18 6.98
C ILE A 195 -17.12 12.74 5.54
N PRO A 196 -16.19 12.90 4.57
CA PRO A 196 -16.45 12.47 3.20
C PRO A 196 -16.62 10.95 3.08
N ILE A 197 -15.94 10.14 3.89
CA ILE A 197 -16.16 8.68 3.90
C ILE A 197 -17.61 8.37 4.32
N ILE A 198 -18.11 8.98 5.39
CA ILE A 198 -19.50 8.80 5.86
C ILE A 198 -20.49 9.22 4.76
N THR A 199 -20.24 10.36 4.11
CA THR A 199 -21.05 10.85 2.98
C THR A 199 -21.04 9.86 1.81
N GLY A 200 -19.88 9.32 1.43
CA GLY A 200 -19.77 8.34 0.36
C GLY A 200 -20.50 7.03 0.67
N VAL A 201 -20.37 6.51 1.89
CA VAL A 201 -21.08 5.29 2.32
C VAL A 201 -22.59 5.52 2.33
N SER A 202 -23.04 6.67 2.82
CA SER A 202 -24.46 7.05 2.83
C SER A 202 -25.02 7.14 1.40
N LEU A 203 -24.26 7.69 0.46
CA LEU A 203 -24.64 7.79 -0.95
C LEU A 203 -24.71 6.41 -1.63
N CYS A 204 -23.79 5.49 -1.30
CA CYS A 204 -23.85 4.11 -1.77
C CYS A 204 -25.12 3.39 -1.27
N ILE A 205 -25.47 3.54 0.01
CA ILE A 205 -26.68 2.93 0.58
C ILE A 205 -27.94 3.53 -0.07
N LEU A 206 -27.97 4.86 -0.22
CA LEU A 206 -29.04 5.56 -0.92
C LEU A 206 -29.18 5.07 -2.38
N SER A 207 -28.08 4.70 -3.02
CA SER A 207 -28.10 4.21 -4.40
C SER A 207 -28.92 2.94 -4.59
N VAL A 208 -28.85 2.04 -3.62
CA VAL A 208 -29.64 0.79 -3.61
C VAL A 208 -31.12 1.11 -3.41
N VAL A 209 -31.45 2.07 -2.53
CA VAL A 209 -32.83 2.50 -2.30
C VAL A 209 -33.44 3.05 -3.59
N VAL A 210 -32.72 3.89 -4.32
CA VAL A 210 -33.19 4.44 -5.61
C VAL A 210 -33.45 3.31 -6.61
N LEU A 211 -32.54 2.33 -6.72
CA LEU A 211 -32.76 1.17 -7.58
C LEU A 211 -34.06 0.42 -7.22
N LEU A 212 -34.29 0.18 -5.92
CA LEU A 212 -35.50 -0.52 -5.45
C LEU A 212 -36.78 0.25 -5.78
N VAL A 213 -36.78 1.57 -5.59
CA VAL A 213 -37.94 2.43 -5.92
C VAL A 213 -38.25 2.37 -7.42
N PHE A 214 -37.24 2.46 -8.28
CA PHE A 214 -37.43 2.31 -9.73
C PHE A 214 -37.82 0.89 -10.13
N GLY A 215 -37.36 -0.13 -9.40
CA GLY A 215 -37.69 -1.54 -9.63
C GLY A 215 -39.16 -1.88 -9.39
N ILE A 216 -39.88 -1.13 -8.54
CA ILE A 216 -41.34 -1.27 -8.36
C ILE A 216 -42.08 -0.98 -9.66
N PHE A 217 -41.53 -0.10 -10.50
CA PHE A 217 -42.06 0.22 -11.81
C PHE A 217 -41.26 -0.54 -12.87
N GLU A 218 -41.70 -1.74 -13.28
CA GLU A 218 -40.98 -2.59 -14.27
C GLU A 218 -40.52 -1.82 -15.52
N SER A 219 -41.31 -0.83 -15.97
CA SER A 219 -40.96 0.00 -17.12
C SER A 219 -39.78 0.95 -16.89
N PHE A 220 -39.39 1.22 -15.65
CA PHE A 220 -38.30 2.14 -15.32
C PHE A 220 -37.12 1.50 -14.58
N ALA A 221 -37.17 0.18 -14.31
CA ALA A 221 -36.12 -0.54 -13.59
C ALA A 221 -34.71 -0.33 -14.22
N ALA A 222 -34.61 -0.36 -15.55
CA ALA A 222 -33.36 -0.15 -16.26
C ALA A 222 -32.78 1.27 -16.10
N PHE A 223 -33.65 2.29 -16.01
CA PHE A 223 -33.21 3.66 -15.70
C PHE A 223 -32.72 3.79 -14.25
N GLY A 224 -33.32 3.02 -13.33
CA GLY A 224 -32.87 2.92 -11.94
C GLY A 224 -31.42 2.44 -11.82
N VAL A 225 -31.01 1.47 -12.65
CA VAL A 225 -29.62 0.96 -12.67
C VAL A 225 -28.64 2.06 -13.13
N SER A 226 -28.98 2.82 -14.16
CA SER A 226 -28.14 3.95 -14.61
C SER A 226 -27.99 5.01 -13.51
N ILE A 227 -29.08 5.42 -12.86
CA ILE A 227 -29.03 6.42 -11.79
C ILE A 227 -28.22 5.91 -10.57
N MET A 228 -28.38 4.62 -10.22
CA MET A 228 -27.58 3.97 -9.19
C MET A 228 -26.08 4.05 -9.51
N LEU A 229 -25.67 3.74 -10.74
CA LEU A 229 -24.27 3.80 -11.16
C LEU A 229 -23.69 5.22 -11.10
N LEU A 230 -24.49 6.25 -11.44
CA LEU A 230 -24.06 7.65 -11.32
C LEU A 230 -23.82 8.06 -9.85
N MET A 231 -24.69 7.62 -8.94
CA MET A 231 -24.48 7.88 -7.50
C MET A 231 -23.26 7.13 -6.96
N ILE A 232 -23.05 5.88 -7.40
CA ILE A 232 -21.83 5.13 -7.07
C ILE A 232 -20.59 5.84 -7.61
N ALA A 233 -20.65 6.41 -8.83
CA ALA A 233 -19.53 7.17 -9.39
C ALA A 233 -19.17 8.38 -8.51
N ALA A 234 -20.17 9.12 -8.02
CA ALA A 234 -19.95 10.22 -7.09
C ALA A 234 -19.39 9.75 -5.74
N ALA A 235 -19.88 8.63 -5.20
CA ALA A 235 -19.39 8.07 -3.95
C ALA A 235 -17.91 7.62 -4.07
N VAL A 236 -17.57 6.92 -5.15
CA VAL A 236 -16.20 6.47 -5.44
C VAL A 236 -15.27 7.66 -5.64
N PHE A 237 -15.73 8.73 -6.30
CA PHE A 237 -14.96 9.96 -6.44
C PHE A 237 -14.61 10.57 -5.09
N ILE A 238 -15.57 10.63 -4.16
CA ILE A 238 -15.37 11.11 -2.80
C ILE A 238 -14.37 10.22 -2.06
N PHE A 239 -14.50 8.88 -2.15
CA PHE A 239 -13.58 7.96 -1.48
C PHE A 239 -12.14 8.13 -1.95
N ILE A 240 -11.89 8.11 -3.26
CA ILE A 240 -10.54 8.19 -3.82
C ILE A 240 -9.85 9.51 -3.44
N THR A 241 -10.58 10.63 -3.51
CA THR A 241 -10.00 11.95 -3.20
C THR A 241 -9.78 12.15 -1.70
N SER A 242 -10.59 11.52 -0.86
CA SER A 242 -10.55 11.74 0.59
C SER A 242 -9.56 10.83 1.33
N THR A 243 -9.28 9.63 0.82
CA THR A 243 -8.36 8.69 1.49
C THR A 243 -6.91 8.85 1.04
N SER A 244 -6.66 9.41 -0.15
CA SER A 244 -5.32 9.41 -0.75
C SER A 244 -4.25 10.13 0.07
N THR A 245 -4.63 11.23 0.74
CA THR A 245 -3.72 11.99 1.60
C THR A 245 -3.38 11.17 2.84
N ALA A 246 -4.37 10.68 3.57
CA ALA A 246 -4.14 9.84 4.75
C ALA A 246 -3.32 8.58 4.41
N GLU A 247 -3.57 7.95 3.25
CA GLU A 247 -2.77 6.84 2.74
C GLU A 247 -1.31 7.24 2.49
N ALA A 248 -1.05 8.41 1.92
CA ALA A 248 0.31 8.91 1.71
C ALA A 248 1.08 9.09 3.04
N TYR A 249 0.44 9.67 4.06
CA TYR A 249 1.04 9.78 5.40
C TYR A 249 1.30 8.41 6.04
N LYS A 250 0.31 7.49 5.97
CA LYS A 250 0.45 6.13 6.50
C LYS A 250 1.56 5.35 5.80
N LYS A 251 1.71 5.55 4.49
CA LYS A 251 2.75 4.92 3.67
C LYS A 251 4.13 5.45 4.02
N LEU A 252 4.28 6.76 4.16
CA LEU A 252 5.52 7.38 4.63
C LEU A 252 5.90 6.82 6.01
N MET A 253 4.99 6.84 6.98
CA MET A 253 5.27 6.34 8.34
C MET A 253 5.34 4.82 8.47
N LYS A 254 5.07 4.05 7.40
CA LYS A 254 5.02 2.58 7.42
C LYS A 254 4.11 2.04 8.52
N ILE A 255 2.92 2.62 8.68
CA ILE A 255 1.91 2.18 9.65
C ILE A 255 0.76 1.44 8.96
N ASP A 256 -0.07 0.77 9.76
CA ASP A 256 -1.17 -0.08 9.28
C ASP A 256 -0.71 -1.11 8.24
N GLU A 257 -1.30 -1.08 7.03
CA GLU A 257 -1.02 -2.00 5.92
C GLU A 257 0.36 -1.81 5.28
N TYR A 258 1.00 -0.66 5.55
CA TYR A 258 2.33 -0.33 5.02
C TYR A 258 3.48 -0.71 5.95
N SER A 259 3.17 -1.28 7.12
CA SER A 259 4.19 -1.80 8.03
C SER A 259 5.02 -2.89 7.35
N PRO A 260 6.37 -2.94 7.57
CA PRO A 260 7.23 -3.92 6.91
C PRO A 260 6.76 -5.36 7.14
N GLU A 261 6.21 -5.63 8.32
CA GLU A 261 5.65 -6.91 8.69
C GLU A 261 4.43 -7.27 7.83
N ARG A 262 3.42 -6.39 7.75
CA ARG A 262 2.22 -6.63 6.92
C ARG A 262 2.53 -6.67 5.43
N VAL A 263 3.45 -5.86 4.95
CA VAL A 263 3.91 -5.90 3.54
C VAL A 263 4.53 -7.26 3.24
N ARG A 264 5.40 -7.78 4.13
CA ARG A 264 5.99 -9.12 3.96
C ARG A 264 4.94 -10.22 4.01
N GLN A 265 3.97 -10.12 4.92
CA GLN A 265 2.87 -11.09 5.00
C GLN A 265 2.03 -11.10 3.72
N ASN A 266 1.63 -9.92 3.24
CA ASN A 266 0.84 -9.75 2.02
C ASN A 266 1.60 -10.23 0.77
N LYS A 267 2.93 -10.08 0.71
CA LYS A 267 3.75 -10.64 -0.37
C LYS A 267 3.65 -12.16 -0.45
N VAL A 268 3.69 -12.86 0.69
CA VAL A 268 3.56 -14.32 0.74
C VAL A 268 2.15 -14.74 0.35
N ILE A 269 1.13 -14.08 0.91
CA ILE A 269 -0.28 -14.33 0.57
C ILE A 269 -0.51 -14.12 -0.94
N GLY A 270 0.05 -13.05 -1.52
CA GLY A 270 -0.02 -12.76 -2.95
C GLY A 270 0.70 -13.79 -3.82
N ALA A 271 1.88 -14.25 -3.42
CA ALA A 271 2.60 -15.31 -4.12
C ALA A 271 1.78 -16.63 -4.14
N VAL A 272 1.17 -16.99 -3.01
CA VAL A 272 0.29 -18.16 -2.91
C VAL A 272 -0.97 -17.98 -3.77
N ALA A 273 -1.58 -16.80 -3.76
CA ALA A 273 -2.71 -16.47 -4.62
C ALA A 273 -2.35 -16.65 -6.11
N GLY A 274 -1.16 -16.19 -6.51
CA GLY A 274 -0.64 -16.31 -7.87
C GLY A 274 -0.49 -17.75 -8.36
N VAL A 275 -0.44 -18.73 -7.46
CA VAL A 275 -0.43 -20.16 -7.80
C VAL A 275 -1.83 -20.76 -7.73
N ILE A 276 -2.59 -20.44 -6.69
CA ILE A 276 -3.92 -21.03 -6.44
C ILE A 276 -4.94 -20.64 -7.51
N TRP A 277 -4.98 -19.37 -7.93
CA TRP A 277 -5.97 -18.90 -8.91
C TRP A 277 -5.81 -19.54 -10.30
N PRO A 278 -4.60 -19.65 -10.87
CA PRO A 278 -4.39 -20.43 -12.09
C PRO A 278 -4.77 -21.91 -11.95
N ILE A 279 -4.50 -22.54 -10.81
CA ILE A 279 -4.90 -23.95 -10.56
C ILE A 279 -6.43 -24.08 -10.53
N ALA A 280 -7.12 -23.20 -9.81
CA ALA A 280 -8.58 -23.17 -9.76
C ALA A 280 -9.17 -22.97 -11.18
N THR A 281 -8.55 -22.11 -11.97
CA THR A 281 -8.93 -21.88 -13.36
C THR A 281 -8.68 -23.11 -14.23
N ALA A 282 -7.54 -23.79 -14.07
CA ALA A 282 -7.26 -25.03 -14.79
C ALA A 282 -8.27 -26.13 -14.45
N LEU A 283 -8.61 -26.30 -13.17
CA LEU A 283 -9.65 -27.24 -12.72
C LEU A 283 -11.02 -26.89 -13.30
N PHE A 284 -11.38 -25.61 -13.32
CA PHE A 284 -12.61 -25.12 -13.96
C PHE A 284 -12.64 -25.46 -15.46
N LEU A 285 -11.55 -25.21 -16.18
CA LEU A 285 -11.46 -25.48 -17.63
C LEU A 285 -11.46 -26.98 -17.94
N ILE A 286 -10.74 -27.80 -17.18
CA ILE A 286 -10.75 -29.27 -17.34
C ILE A 286 -12.16 -29.81 -17.05
N GLY A 287 -12.79 -29.35 -15.98
CA GLY A 287 -14.18 -29.69 -15.64
C GLY A 287 -15.18 -29.32 -16.74
N GLY A 288 -15.03 -28.12 -17.32
CA GLY A 288 -15.86 -27.63 -18.41
C GLY A 288 -15.64 -28.40 -19.72
N PHE A 289 -14.40 -28.52 -20.19
CA PHE A 289 -14.09 -29.09 -21.50
C PHE A 289 -14.12 -30.62 -21.54
N VAL A 290 -13.57 -31.30 -20.52
CA VAL A 290 -13.47 -32.77 -20.49
C VAL A 290 -14.78 -33.38 -20.04
N PHE A 291 -15.37 -32.85 -18.97
CA PHE A 291 -16.56 -33.45 -18.34
C PHE A 291 -17.89 -32.80 -18.77
N LYS A 292 -17.86 -31.70 -19.54
CA LYS A 292 -19.05 -30.92 -19.95
C LYS A 292 -19.92 -30.43 -18.79
N LEU A 293 -19.34 -30.25 -17.60
CA LEU A 293 -20.03 -29.91 -16.35
C LEU A 293 -20.04 -28.38 -16.07
N TRP A 294 -20.18 -27.55 -17.11
CA TRP A 294 -20.16 -26.08 -16.98
C TRP A 294 -21.11 -25.54 -15.91
N ASN A 295 -22.25 -26.21 -15.70
CA ASN A 295 -23.28 -25.82 -14.72
C ASN A 295 -22.81 -25.96 -13.25
N ILE A 296 -21.84 -26.83 -12.97
CA ILE A 296 -21.40 -27.15 -11.60
C ILE A 296 -19.96 -26.67 -11.36
N CYS A 297 -19.11 -26.69 -12.39
CA CYS A 297 -17.67 -26.40 -12.25
C CYS A 297 -17.36 -25.00 -11.71
N TRP A 298 -18.26 -24.03 -11.83
CA TRP A 298 -18.07 -22.69 -11.26
C TRP A 298 -17.92 -22.69 -9.73
N ILE A 299 -18.41 -23.73 -9.03
CA ILE A 299 -18.29 -23.92 -7.56
C ILE A 299 -16.82 -23.98 -7.09
N VAL A 300 -15.89 -24.32 -7.99
CA VAL A 300 -14.45 -24.30 -7.69
C VAL A 300 -14.00 -22.91 -7.20
N PHE A 301 -14.56 -21.82 -7.74
CA PHE A 301 -14.16 -20.46 -7.35
C PHE A 301 -14.60 -20.08 -5.93
N PRO A 302 -15.88 -20.25 -5.51
CA PRO A 302 -16.30 -20.07 -4.11
C PRO A 302 -15.48 -20.90 -3.12
N ILE A 303 -15.28 -22.20 -3.40
CA ILE A 303 -14.52 -23.08 -2.51
C ILE A 303 -13.07 -22.58 -2.38
N THR A 304 -12.43 -22.25 -3.50
CA THR A 304 -11.07 -21.71 -3.52
C THR A 304 -10.99 -20.40 -2.74
N GLY A 305 -11.98 -19.51 -2.90
CA GLY A 305 -12.04 -18.24 -2.20
C GLY A 305 -12.14 -18.40 -0.68
N ILE A 306 -12.99 -19.32 -0.20
CA ILE A 306 -13.13 -19.61 1.24
C ILE A 306 -11.84 -20.20 1.80
N LEU A 307 -11.24 -21.19 1.12
CA LEU A 307 -9.99 -21.82 1.54
C LEU A 307 -8.83 -20.81 1.56
N PHE A 308 -8.72 -19.98 0.53
CA PHE A 308 -7.69 -18.94 0.46
C PHE A 308 -7.89 -17.87 1.54
N GLY A 309 -9.12 -17.44 1.79
CA GLY A 309 -9.44 -16.51 2.88
C GLY A 309 -9.08 -17.07 4.25
N GLY A 310 -9.43 -18.35 4.50
CA GLY A 310 -9.04 -19.06 5.71
C GLY A 310 -7.52 -19.17 5.88
N PHE A 311 -6.80 -19.52 4.81
CA PHE A 311 -5.34 -19.54 4.80
C PHE A 311 -4.73 -18.16 5.11
N ALA A 312 -5.22 -17.10 4.46
CA ALA A 312 -4.71 -15.74 4.66
C ALA A 312 -4.94 -15.27 6.11
N ALA A 313 -6.11 -15.55 6.68
CA ALA A 313 -6.42 -15.21 8.08
C ALA A 313 -5.53 -16.01 9.06
N PHE A 314 -5.39 -17.31 8.84
CA PHE A 314 -4.54 -18.19 9.66
C PHE A 314 -3.07 -17.77 9.63
N TYR A 315 -2.55 -17.49 8.44
CA TYR A 315 -1.16 -17.05 8.27
C TYR A 315 -0.89 -15.70 8.95
N LYS A 316 -1.84 -14.76 8.88
CA LYS A 316 -1.76 -13.48 9.61
C LYS A 316 -1.76 -13.73 11.12
N ALA A 317 -2.67 -14.56 11.63
CA ALA A 317 -2.77 -14.86 13.06
C ALA A 317 -1.48 -15.45 13.64
N ILE A 318 -0.84 -16.40 12.95
CA ILE A 318 0.43 -17.01 13.41
C ILE A 318 1.57 -15.98 13.49
N LYS A 319 1.61 -15.04 12.54
CA LYS A 319 2.70 -14.08 12.43
C LYS A 319 2.56 -12.91 13.40
N THR A 320 1.34 -12.55 13.80
CA THR A 320 1.06 -11.48 14.77
C THR A 320 1.41 -11.87 16.22
N ASP A 321 1.55 -13.16 16.51
CA ASP A 321 1.86 -13.69 17.86
C ASP A 321 3.37 -13.90 18.13
N LYS A 322 4.24 -13.33 17.29
CA LYS A 322 5.70 -13.31 17.44
C LYS A 322 6.24 -11.90 17.42
#